data_AF-A0A5U6P128-F1
#
_entry.id   AF-A0A5U6P128-F1
#
_cell.length_a   1.000
_cell.length_b   1.000
_cell.length_c   1.000
_cell.angle_alpha   90.00
_cell.angle_beta   90.00
_cell.angle_gamma   90.00
#
_symmetry.space_group_name_H-M   'P 1'
#
loop_
_entity.id
_entity.type
_entity.pdbx_description
1 polymer ?
#
loop_
_entity_poly.entity_id
_entity_poly.type
_entity_poly.pdbx_seq_one_letter_code
_entity_poly.pdbx_strand_id
1 'polypeptide(L)'
;MVYFIRYCNLSVHLFLQVDTSVSTKERRPRQHYSPELKLKLVKMAFEATKEGNSVAAIAREYGVNNNLLFKWMRIWQREGLISRPRRQYRKTASPTLLPVQITPPTSALPPVTSMASSQDIICHARLLHGEITLHNPSTELMSLVLREMMFGGAR
;
A
#
# COMPACT_ATOMS: atom_id res chain seq x y z
N MET A 1 -5.48 9.28 -14.29
CA MET A 1 -4.21 8.59 -13.97
C MET A 1 -3.11 9.44 -14.56
N VAL A 2 -2.30 10.11 -13.74
CA VAL A 2 -1.22 10.97 -14.24
C VAL A 2 0.09 10.40 -13.75
N TYR A 3 0.95 10.00 -14.70
CA TYR A 3 2.30 9.54 -14.44
C TYR A 3 3.20 10.77 -14.26
N PHE A 4 3.83 10.90 -13.09
CA PHE A 4 4.87 11.90 -12.86
C PHE A 4 6.21 11.31 -13.27
N ILE A 5 6.69 11.69 -14.45
CA ILE A 5 8.08 11.49 -14.84
C ILE A 5 8.82 12.78 -14.45
N ARG A 6 9.70 12.72 -13.45
CA ARG A 6 10.65 13.80 -13.18
C ARG A 6 11.96 13.50 -13.91
N TYR A 7 12.13 14.08 -15.09
CA TYR A 7 13.46 14.33 -15.64
C TYR A 7 13.96 15.65 -15.08
N CYS A 8 15.05 15.62 -14.33
CA CYS A 8 15.75 16.83 -13.90
C CYS A 8 16.85 17.12 -14.94
N ASN A 9 16.63 18.07 -15.84
CA ASN A 9 17.62 19.08 -16.21
C ASN A 9 17.01 20.15 -17.14
N LEU A 10 17.27 21.41 -16.77
CA LEU A 10 17.12 22.66 -17.54
C LEU A 10 15.71 23.19 -17.86
N SER A 11 15.28 24.13 -17.01
CA SER A 11 14.61 25.40 -17.32
C SER A 11 13.59 25.43 -18.46
N VAL A 12 12.30 25.22 -18.16
CA VAL A 12 11.23 26.10 -18.70
C VAL A 12 10.05 26.13 -17.73
N HIS A 13 9.66 27.35 -17.39
CA HIS A 13 8.59 27.72 -16.49
C HIS A 13 7.23 27.51 -17.18
N LEU A 14 6.39 26.61 -16.68
CA LEU A 14 4.95 26.67 -16.93
C LEU A 14 4.21 26.54 -15.60
N PHE A 15 3.98 27.71 -14.99
CA PHE A 15 3.09 27.86 -13.85
C PHE A 15 1.66 27.64 -14.34
N LEU A 16 1.20 26.39 -14.34
CA LEU A 16 -0.24 26.13 -14.28
C LEU A 16 -0.63 26.20 -12.82
N GLN A 17 -1.20 27.34 -12.44
CA GLN A 17 -1.83 27.53 -11.14
C GLN A 17 -3.08 26.64 -11.11
N VAL A 18 -2.91 25.41 -10.62
CA VAL A 18 -4.02 24.56 -10.21
C VAL A 18 -4.43 25.07 -8.83
N ASP A 19 -5.66 25.58 -8.72
CA ASP A 19 -6.30 25.87 -7.45
C ASP A 19 -6.46 24.56 -6.66
N THR A 20 -5.40 24.19 -5.95
CA THR A 20 -5.44 23.18 -4.91
C THR A 20 -6.00 23.83 -3.66
N SER A 21 -7.31 24.14 -3.69
CA SER A 21 -8.05 24.17 -2.44
C SER A 21 -8.04 22.74 -1.90
N VAL A 22 -7.00 22.42 -1.14
CA VAL A 22 -6.92 21.19 -0.37
C VAL A 22 -8.04 21.31 0.65
N SER A 23 -9.23 20.80 0.31
CA SER A 23 -10.27 20.50 1.27
C SER A 23 -9.66 19.51 2.26
N THR A 24 -9.14 20.02 3.37
CA THR A 24 -8.74 19.25 4.54
C THR A 24 -10.00 18.65 5.16
N LYS A 25 -10.63 17.69 4.47
CA LYS A 25 -11.66 16.85 5.06
C LYS A 25 -10.95 15.97 6.06
N GLU A 26 -11.06 16.33 7.34
CA GLU A 26 -10.68 15.48 8.44
C GLU A 26 -11.17 14.06 8.16
N ARG A 27 -10.23 13.13 8.04
CA ARG A 27 -10.57 11.73 7.80
C ARG A 27 -11.21 11.22 9.08
N ARG A 28 -12.53 11.01 9.04
CA ARG A 28 -13.27 10.44 10.17
C ARG A 28 -12.59 9.15 10.62
N PRO A 29 -12.48 8.94 11.94
CA PRO A 29 -11.89 7.72 12.48
C PRO A 29 -12.62 6.49 11.93
N ARG A 30 -11.85 5.43 11.64
CA ARG A 30 -12.41 4.18 11.12
C ARG A 30 -13.31 3.56 12.19
N GLN A 31 -14.59 3.37 11.84
CA GLN A 31 -15.55 2.65 12.66
C GLN A 31 -15.11 1.20 12.83
N HIS A 32 -14.98 0.74 14.08
CA HIS A 32 -14.70 -0.65 14.43
C HIS A 32 -15.96 -1.30 14.99
N TYR A 33 -16.39 -2.38 14.34
CA TYR A 33 -17.58 -3.15 14.76
C TYR A 33 -17.15 -4.44 15.46
N SER A 34 -17.85 -4.80 16.54
CA SER A 34 -17.64 -6.06 17.25
C SER A 34 -17.97 -7.26 16.34
N PRO A 35 -17.29 -8.41 16.52
CA PRO A 35 -17.57 -9.60 15.71
C PRO A 35 -19.01 -10.10 15.87
N GLU A 36 -19.58 -9.98 17.06
CA GLU A 36 -20.96 -10.35 17.37
C GLU A 36 -21.97 -9.50 16.59
N LEU A 37 -21.78 -8.19 16.55
CA LEU A 37 -22.65 -7.28 15.80
C LEU A 37 -22.56 -7.56 14.29
N LYS A 38 -21.36 -7.80 13.76
CA LYS A 38 -21.19 -8.19 12.36
C LYS A 38 -21.94 -9.48 12.03
N LEU A 39 -21.86 -10.48 12.91
CA LEU A 39 -22.55 -11.76 12.72
C LEU A 39 -24.07 -11.58 12.74
N LYS A 40 -24.59 -10.81 13.70
CA LYS A 40 -26.02 -10.49 13.79
C LYS A 40 -26.51 -9.81 12.50
N LEU A 41 -25.80 -8.78 12.05
CA LEU A 41 -26.13 -8.02 10.84
C LEU A 41 -26.13 -8.88 9.58
N VAL A 42 -25.14 -9.77 9.45
CA VAL A 42 -25.07 -10.67 8.29
C VAL A 42 -26.23 -11.66 8.28
N LYS A 43 -26.61 -12.23 9.43
CA LYS A 43 -27.77 -13.14 9.53
C LYS A 43 -29.07 -12.44 9.11
N MET A 44 -29.35 -11.26 9.67
CA MET A 44 -30.54 -10.48 9.31
C MET A 44 -30.53 -10.06 7.83
N ALA A 45 -29.37 -9.71 7.27
CA ALA A 45 -29.25 -9.36 5.86
C ALA A 45 -29.54 -10.56 4.94
N PHE A 46 -29.14 -11.77 5.33
CA PHE A 46 -29.48 -13.00 4.60
C PHE A 46 -30.97 -13.33 4.66
N GLU A 47 -31.60 -13.19 5.83
CA GLU A 47 -33.04 -13.37 6.00
C GLU A 47 -33.81 -12.36 5.14
N ALA A 48 -33.44 -11.09 5.22
CA ALA A 48 -34.04 -10.04 4.40
C ALA A 48 -33.89 -10.30 2.89
N THR A 49 -32.74 -10.81 2.46
CA THR A 49 -32.53 -11.16 1.05
C THR A 49 -33.46 -12.27 0.58
N LYS A 50 -33.74 -13.26 1.44
CA LYS A 50 -34.70 -14.35 1.14
C LYS A 50 -36.14 -13.86 1.07
N GLU A 51 -36.50 -12.88 1.90
CA GLU A 51 -37.84 -12.28 1.96
C GLU A 51 -38.05 -11.18 0.91
N GLY A 52 -37.02 -10.80 0.14
CA GLY A 52 -37.10 -9.68 -0.81
C GLY A 52 -37.01 -8.30 -0.16
N ASN A 53 -36.65 -8.22 1.12
CA ASN A 53 -36.49 -7.00 1.89
C ASN A 53 -35.16 -6.29 1.59
N SER A 54 -35.13 -4.97 1.77
CA SER A 54 -33.95 -4.15 1.44
C SER A 54 -32.84 -4.27 2.50
N VAL A 55 -31.71 -4.86 2.10
CA VAL A 55 -30.47 -4.90 2.92
C VAL A 55 -29.97 -3.50 3.28
N ALA A 56 -30.23 -2.50 2.43
CA ALA A 56 -29.85 -1.11 2.70
C ALA A 56 -30.70 -0.45 3.80
N ALA A 57 -31.93 -0.94 4.05
CA ALA A 57 -32.74 -0.49 5.19
C ALA A 57 -32.13 -0.97 6.50
N ILE A 58 -31.77 -2.26 6.58
CA ILE A 58 -31.08 -2.86 7.74
C ILE A 58 -29.75 -2.13 8.01
N ALA A 59 -28.97 -1.85 6.98
CA ALA A 59 -27.70 -1.14 7.16
C ALA A 59 -27.91 0.25 7.79
N ARG A 60 -28.94 1.00 7.36
CA ARG A 60 -29.26 2.33 7.89
C ARG A 60 -29.75 2.28 9.32
N GLU A 61 -30.60 1.32 9.67
CA GLU A 61 -31.13 1.13 11.03
C GLU A 61 -29.99 0.93 12.05
N TYR A 62 -28.96 0.19 11.65
CA TYR A 62 -27.79 -0.09 12.50
C TYR A 62 -26.62 0.90 12.30
N GLY A 63 -26.82 1.97 11.51
CA GLY A 63 -25.79 2.97 11.24
C GLY A 63 -24.55 2.43 10.50
N VAL A 64 -24.68 1.31 9.79
CA VAL A 64 -23.61 0.66 9.04
C VAL A 64 -23.70 1.03 7.56
N ASN A 65 -22.55 1.18 6.91
CA ASN A 65 -22.49 1.35 5.46
C ASN A 65 -22.98 0.07 4.76
N ASN A 66 -23.96 0.18 3.84
CA ASN A 66 -24.48 -0.96 3.09
C ASN A 66 -23.39 -1.73 2.32
N ASN A 67 -22.40 -1.03 1.77
CA ASN A 67 -21.25 -1.65 1.09
C ASN A 67 -20.42 -2.52 2.05
N LEU A 68 -20.32 -2.09 3.31
CA LEU A 68 -19.62 -2.85 4.34
C LEU A 68 -20.41 -4.12 4.73
N LEU A 69 -21.74 -4.01 4.81
CA LEU A 69 -22.61 -5.15 5.07
C LEU A 69 -22.54 -6.19 3.94
N PHE A 70 -22.60 -5.77 2.67
CA PHE A 70 -22.39 -6.68 1.52
C PHE A 70 -21.01 -7.34 1.53
N LYS A 71 -19.97 -6.59 1.92
CA LYS A 71 -18.62 -7.15 2.09
C LYS A 71 -18.61 -8.24 3.15
N TRP A 72 -19.26 -8.03 4.29
CA TRP A 72 -19.36 -9.05 5.35
C TRP A 72 -20.16 -10.28 4.93
N MET A 73 -21.28 -10.10 4.23
CA MET A 73 -22.07 -11.22 3.67
C MET A 73 -21.23 -12.10 2.75
N ARG A 74 -20.44 -11.49 1.85
CA ARG A 74 -19.55 -12.21 0.93
C ARG A 74 -18.45 -12.99 1.66
N ILE A 75 -17.86 -12.38 2.70
CA ILE A 75 -16.84 -13.04 3.52
C ILE A 75 -17.44 -14.22 4.28
N TRP A 76 -18.64 -14.05 4.86
CA TRP A 76 -19.36 -15.12 5.55
C TRP A 76 -19.65 -16.32 4.63
N GLN A 77 -20.12 -16.07 3.40
CA GLN A 77 -20.37 -17.13 2.41
C GLN A 77 -19.11 -17.90 2.02
N ARG A 78 -17.96 -17.22 1.98
CA ARG A 78 -16.69 -17.81 1.54
C ARG A 78 -15.96 -18.54 2.67
N GLU A 79 -15.85 -17.91 3.83
CA GLU A 79 -14.99 -18.34 4.94
C GLU A 79 -15.78 -18.96 6.10
N GLY A 80 -17.12 -18.81 6.12
CA GLY A 80 -17.95 -19.21 7.26
C GLY A 80 -17.75 -18.34 8.51
N LEU A 81 -16.91 -17.29 8.44
CA LEU A 81 -16.55 -16.41 9.55
C LEU A 81 -16.35 -14.97 9.03
N ILE A 82 -16.92 -13.96 9.71
CA ILE A 82 -16.84 -12.55 9.27
C ILE A 82 -15.64 -11.82 9.88
N SER A 83 -15.15 -12.27 11.03
CA SER A 83 -13.99 -11.71 11.69
C SER A 83 -12.99 -12.82 11.97
N ARG A 84 -11.77 -12.68 11.44
CA ARG A 84 -10.67 -13.54 11.84
C ARG A 84 -10.25 -13.15 13.26
N PRO A 85 -9.92 -14.12 14.14
CA PRO A 85 -9.23 -13.81 15.37
C PRO A 85 -8.02 -12.94 15.02
N ARG A 86 -7.93 -11.75 15.61
CA ARG A 86 -6.70 -10.95 15.51
C ARG A 86 -5.59 -11.90 15.90
N ARG A 87 -4.60 -12.14 15.01
CA ARG A 87 -3.40 -12.90 15.38
C ARG A 87 -2.93 -12.25 16.67
N GLN A 88 -3.16 -12.92 17.80
CA GLN A 88 -2.47 -12.56 19.02
C GLN A 88 -1.03 -12.62 18.59
N TYR A 89 -0.35 -11.48 18.66
CA TYR A 89 1.09 -11.47 18.53
C TYR A 89 1.56 -12.42 19.63
N ARG A 90 1.77 -13.70 19.29
CA ARG A 90 2.59 -14.57 20.12
C ARG A 90 3.84 -13.73 20.26
N LYS A 91 4.18 -13.34 21.49
CA LYS A 91 5.54 -12.92 21.80
C LYS A 91 6.40 -14.13 21.45
N THR A 92 6.70 -14.31 20.16
CA THR A 92 7.79 -15.16 19.73
C THR A 92 8.96 -14.61 20.49
N ALA A 93 9.60 -15.44 21.30
CA ALA A 93 10.82 -15.07 21.99
C ALA A 93 11.67 -14.26 21.01
N SER A 94 12.12 -13.08 21.46
CA SER A 94 12.94 -12.19 20.65
C SER A 94 14.01 -13.02 19.92
N PRO A 95 14.19 -12.88 18.61
CA PRO A 95 15.14 -13.69 17.88
C PRO A 95 16.53 -13.55 18.52
N THR A 96 17.21 -14.67 18.77
CA THR A 96 18.57 -14.67 19.31
C THR A 96 19.49 -13.97 18.30
N LEU A 97 20.05 -12.83 18.68
CA LEU A 97 21.03 -12.11 17.87
C LEU A 97 22.39 -12.81 18.01
N LEU A 98 23.02 -13.13 16.88
CA LEU A 98 24.39 -13.63 16.85
C LEU A 98 25.37 -12.44 16.79
N PRO A 99 26.42 -12.41 17.65
CA PRO A 99 27.41 -11.36 17.60
C PRO A 99 28.24 -11.46 16.31
N VAL A 100 28.27 -10.38 15.53
CA VAL A 100 29.13 -10.24 14.35
C VAL A 100 30.34 -9.41 14.75
N GLN A 101 31.54 -9.98 14.58
CA GLN A 101 32.80 -9.26 14.77
C GLN A 101 33.11 -8.46 13.50
N ILE A 102 33.25 -7.14 13.63
CA ILE A 102 33.64 -6.26 12.53
C ILE A 102 35.16 -6.08 12.62
N THR A 103 35.90 -6.72 11.73
CA THR A 103 37.35 -6.50 11.60
C THR A 103 37.57 -5.13 10.95
N PRO A 104 38.30 -4.19 11.59
CA PRO A 104 38.63 -2.93 10.96
C PRO A 104 39.52 -3.18 9.73
N PRO A 105 39.33 -2.44 8.61
CA PRO A 105 40.22 -2.56 7.47
C PRO A 105 41.62 -2.09 7.88
N THR A 106 42.59 -3.01 7.80
CA THR A 106 44.02 -2.71 7.95
C THR A 106 44.39 -1.58 7.00
N SER A 107 44.68 -0.41 7.56
CA SER A 107 45.21 0.73 6.84
C SER A 107 46.63 0.42 6.41
N ALA A 108 46.78 0.02 5.15
CA ALA A 108 48.02 0.14 4.42
C ALA A 108 47.64 0.37 2.96
N LEU A 109 47.74 1.62 2.50
CA LEU A 109 48.17 2.10 1.16
C LEU A 109 47.81 3.60 1.00
N PRO A 110 48.61 4.37 0.22
CA PRO A 110 48.63 5.85 0.24
C PRO A 110 47.38 6.49 -0.40
N PRO A 111 47.13 7.79 -0.14
CA PRO A 111 45.92 8.46 -0.61
C PRO A 111 45.96 8.61 -2.13
N VAL A 112 45.16 7.79 -2.83
CA VAL A 112 44.83 8.05 -4.22
C VAL A 112 43.72 9.09 -4.22
N THR A 113 44.05 10.25 -4.75
CA THR A 113 43.23 11.45 -4.87
C THR A 113 41.85 11.10 -5.42
N SER A 114 40.84 11.26 -4.55
CA SER A 114 39.42 11.25 -4.92
C SER A 114 39.13 12.40 -5.87
N MET A 115 38.94 12.09 -7.15
CA MET A 115 38.20 12.93 -8.08
C MET A 115 37.21 12.06 -8.84
N ALA A 116 36.02 11.92 -8.27
CA ALA A 116 34.75 11.93 -8.96
C ALA A 116 33.65 11.74 -7.90
N SER A 117 32.96 12.81 -7.55
CA SER A 117 31.63 12.72 -6.95
C SER A 117 30.68 12.15 -8.01
N SER A 118 30.73 10.83 -8.23
CA SER A 118 29.70 10.12 -8.97
C SER A 118 28.44 10.22 -8.12
N GLN A 119 27.53 11.11 -8.52
CA GLN A 119 26.20 11.19 -7.93
C GLN A 119 25.56 9.81 -8.13
N ASP A 120 25.38 9.04 -7.05
CA ASP A 120 24.63 7.79 -7.11
C ASP A 120 23.19 8.13 -7.52
N ILE A 121 22.87 7.92 -8.81
CA ILE A 121 21.52 8.09 -9.31
C ILE A 121 20.72 6.88 -8.86
N ILE A 122 19.85 7.03 -7.87
CA ILE A 122 18.99 5.96 -7.39
C ILE A 122 17.59 6.17 -7.95
N CYS A 123 17.07 5.17 -8.66
CA CYS A 123 15.69 5.17 -9.17
C CYS A 123 14.84 4.21 -8.34
N HIS A 124 13.81 4.76 -7.69
CA HIS A 124 12.83 4.01 -6.93
C HIS A 124 11.54 3.86 -7.74
N ALA A 125 11.09 2.63 -7.96
CA ALA A 125 9.83 2.31 -8.61
C ALA A 125 8.91 1.56 -7.64
N ARG A 126 7.70 2.08 -7.44
CA ARG A 126 6.65 1.45 -6.62
C ARG A 126 5.60 0.82 -7.51
N LEU A 127 5.46 -0.50 -7.42
CA LEU A 127 4.50 -1.29 -8.16
C LEU A 127 3.36 -1.77 -7.25
N LEU A 128 2.28 -2.27 -7.84
CA LEU A 128 1.13 -2.82 -7.09
C LEU A 128 1.52 -4.00 -6.17
N HIS A 129 2.58 -4.73 -6.52
CA HIS A 129 3.00 -5.97 -5.84
C HIS A 129 4.39 -5.89 -5.18
N GLY A 130 5.04 -4.72 -5.18
CA GLY A 130 6.38 -4.58 -4.60
C GLY A 130 7.07 -3.26 -4.93
N GLU A 131 8.27 -3.06 -4.36
CA GLU A 131 9.13 -1.92 -4.62
C GLU A 131 10.44 -2.39 -5.25
N ILE A 132 10.92 -1.68 -6.27
CA ILE A 132 12.17 -1.97 -6.98
C ILE A 132 13.07 -0.73 -6.87
N THR A 133 14.34 -0.97 -6.56
CA THR A 133 15.37 0.07 -6.44
C THR A 133 16.51 -0.23 -7.40
N LEU A 134 16.83 0.73 -8.27
CA LEU A 134 17.91 0.62 -9.25
C LEU A 134 18.99 1.64 -8.92
N HIS A 135 20.24 1.19 -8.83
CA HIS A 135 21.40 2.03 -8.60
C HIS A 135 22.10 2.30 -9.93
N ASN A 136 22.30 3.58 -10.22
CA ASN A 136 22.90 4.12 -11.44
C ASN A 136 22.39 3.46 -12.74
N PRO A 137 21.06 3.42 -12.98
CA PRO A 137 20.52 2.73 -14.15
C PRO A 137 20.84 3.47 -15.44
N SER A 138 21.16 2.73 -16.50
CA SER A 138 21.26 3.28 -17.85
C SER A 138 19.88 3.70 -18.38
N THR A 139 19.87 4.64 -19.33
CA THR A 139 18.64 5.11 -19.99
C THR A 139 17.91 3.97 -20.72
N GLU A 140 18.64 3.00 -21.25
CA GLU A 140 18.12 1.80 -21.91
C GLU A 140 17.37 0.90 -20.92
N LEU A 141 17.97 0.64 -19.75
CA LEU A 141 17.37 -0.15 -18.69
C LEU A 141 16.09 0.50 -18.17
N MET A 142 16.11 1.83 -17.96
CA MET A 142 14.93 2.58 -17.56
C MET A 142 13.81 2.48 -18.59
N SER A 143 14.14 2.53 -19.89
CA SER A 143 13.16 2.43 -20.96
C SER A 143 12.52 1.05 -21.05
N LEU A 144 13.30 -0.02 -20.87
CA LEU A 144 12.78 -1.39 -20.81
C LEU A 144 11.86 -1.60 -19.62
N VAL A 145 12.28 -1.15 -18.43
CA VAL A 145 11.48 -1.27 -17.20
C VAL A 145 10.17 -0.50 -17.33
N LEU A 146 10.19 0.73 -17.85
CA LEU A 146 8.98 1.51 -18.11
C LEU A 146 8.06 0.83 -19.15
N ARG A 147 8.62 0.26 -20.22
CA ARG A 147 7.84 -0.50 -21.22
C ARG A 147 7.14 -1.69 -20.57
N GLU A 148 7.87 -2.55 -19.84
CA GLU A 148 7.30 -3.74 -19.21
C GLU A 148 6.23 -3.38 -18.16
N MET A 149 6.47 -2.34 -17.35
CA MET A 149 5.49 -1.87 -16.37
C MET A 149 4.21 -1.34 -17.02
N MET A 150 4.30 -0.71 -18.20
CA MET A 150 3.14 -0.17 -18.92
C MET A 150 2.38 -1.25 -19.71
N PHE A 151 3.08 -2.27 -20.21
CA PHE A 151 2.47 -3.37 -20.98
C PHE A 151 1.90 -4.49 -20.09
N GLY A 152 2.41 -4.66 -18.86
CA GLY A 152 1.96 -5.69 -17.91
C GLY A 152 0.60 -5.45 -17.24
N GLY A 153 -0.12 -4.38 -17.59
CA GLY A 153 -1.43 -4.02 -17.02
C GLY A 153 -2.65 -4.68 -17.67
N ALA A 154 -2.45 -5.57 -18.64
CA ALA A 154 -3.52 -6.22 -19.39
C ALA A 154 -3.42 -7.76 -19.34
N ARG A 155 -3.48 -8.35 -18.15
CA ARG A 155 -3.93 -9.74 -17.95
C ARG A 155 -4.68 -9.86 -16.62
#